data_AF-A0A969G3N0-F1
#
_entry.id   AF-A0A969G3N0-F1
#
_cell.length_a   1.000
_cell.length_b   1.000
_cell.length_c   1.000
_cell.angle_alpha   90.00
_cell.angle_beta   90.00
_cell.angle_gamma   90.00
#
_symmetry.space_group_name_H-M   'P 1'
#
loop_
_entity.id
_entity.type
_entity.pdbx_description
1 polymer ?
#
loop_
_entity_poly.entity_id
_entity_poly.type
_entity_poly.pdbx_seq_one_letter_code
_entity_poly.pdbx_strand_id
1 'polypeptide(L)'
;MHSDFIDFDPSYCSNERDVESKLIVQYLLPKLGYSQDSWHQQVVFKPGFRLDFVAFFKKITRSTIEQESSFYGIVIEAKHPNEDVDDHTLQLKKYLKELMGRSVY
;
A
#
# COMPACT_ATOMS: atom_id res chain seq x y z
N MET A 1 23.82 14.30 11.25
CA MET A 1 22.51 14.80 10.81
C MET A 1 21.46 14.07 11.61
N HIS A 2 20.83 14.74 12.58
CA HIS A 2 19.62 14.21 13.21
C HIS A 2 18.49 14.39 12.19
N SER A 3 17.89 13.29 11.75
CA SER A 3 16.66 13.34 10.99
C SER A 3 15.55 13.61 12.00
N ASP A 4 15.12 14.86 12.10
CA ASP A 4 13.88 15.23 12.80
C ASP A 4 12.71 14.63 12.00
N PHE A 5 12.46 13.34 12.20
CA PHE A 5 11.22 12.74 11.71
C PHE A 5 10.10 13.33 12.55
N ILE A 6 9.40 14.32 12.00
CA ILE A 6 8.14 14.80 12.54
C ILE A 6 7.23 13.58 12.66
N ASP A 7 6.82 13.23 13.88
CA ASP A 7 5.85 12.17 14.09
C ASP A 7 4.50 12.63 13.53
N PHE A 8 3.80 11.69 12.88
CA PHE A 8 2.49 11.96 12.32
C PHE A 8 1.45 12.13 13.42
N ASP A 9 0.65 13.20 13.34
CA ASP A 9 -0.50 13.42 14.21
C ASP A 9 -1.77 12.83 13.58
N PRO A 10 -2.36 11.75 14.14
CA PRO A 10 -3.58 11.15 13.63
C PRO A 10 -4.80 12.08 13.62
N SER A 11 -4.79 13.16 14.41
CA SER A 11 -5.89 14.14 14.45
C SER A 11 -6.10 14.87 13.12
N TYR A 12 -5.11 14.79 12.21
CA TYR A 12 -5.23 15.33 10.86
C TYR A 12 -6.09 14.47 9.93
N CYS A 13 -6.50 13.26 10.33
CA CYS A 13 -7.34 12.39 9.55
C CYS A 13 -8.79 12.38 10.07
N SER A 14 -9.71 12.93 9.27
CA SER A 14 -11.14 12.93 9.60
C SER A 14 -11.96 11.91 8.80
N ASN A 15 -11.36 11.33 7.76
CA ASN A 15 -12.00 10.36 6.85
C ASN A 15 -10.93 9.48 6.18
N GLU A 16 -11.37 8.48 5.43
CA GLU A 16 -10.49 7.54 4.70
C GLU A 16 -9.56 8.26 3.70
N ARG A 17 -10.05 9.28 2.99
CA ARG A 17 -9.23 10.06 2.04
C ARG A 17 -8.09 10.82 2.73
N ASP A 18 -8.31 11.29 3.95
CA ASP A 18 -7.24 11.89 4.74
C ASP A 18 -6.21 10.83 5.18
N VAL A 19 -6.65 9.61 5.52
CA VAL A 19 -5.74 8.49 5.82
C VAL A 19 -4.89 8.15 4.60
N GLU A 20 -5.51 8.02 3.43
CA GLU A 20 -4.80 7.79 2.16
C GLU A 20 -3.76 8.90 1.88
N SER A 21 -4.19 10.16 1.90
CA SER A 21 -3.35 11.27 1.44
C SER A 21 -2.32 11.74 2.47
N LYS A 22 -2.68 11.83 3.75
CA LYS A 22 -1.82 12.41 4.79
C LYS A 22 -1.00 11.35 5.49
N LEU A 23 -1.63 10.27 5.97
CA LEU A 23 -0.92 9.21 6.67
C LEU A 23 -0.10 8.37 5.68
N ILE A 24 -0.72 7.86 4.62
CA ILE A 24 -0.05 6.89 3.74
C ILE A 24 0.91 7.60 2.77
N VAL A 25 0.39 8.51 1.95
CA VAL A 25 1.17 9.15 0.87
C VAL A 25 2.20 10.16 1.39
N GLN A 26 1.80 11.09 2.26
CA GLN A 26 2.72 12.16 2.70
C GLN A 26 3.70 11.71 3.79
N TYR A 27 3.34 10.72 4.60
CA TYR A 27 4.14 10.33 5.75
C TYR A 27 4.71 8.90 5.65
N LEU A 28 3.86 7.87 5.61
CA LEU A 28 4.28 6.48 5.78
C LEU A 28 5.17 5.99 4.63
N LEU A 29 4.73 6.19 3.38
CA LEU A 29 5.50 5.74 2.21
C LEU A 29 6.90 6.40 2.15
N PRO A 30 7.03 7.73 2.29
CA PRO A 30 8.35 8.36 2.41
C PRO A 30 9.16 7.88 3.62
N LYS A 31 8.54 7.72 4.80
CA LYS A 31 9.23 7.27 6.02
C LYS A 31 9.76 5.84 5.91
N LEU A 32 9.09 4.99 5.11
CA LEU A 32 9.54 3.63 4.77
C LEU A 32 10.53 3.58 3.59
N GLY A 33 10.86 4.72 2.97
CA GLY A 33 11.82 4.82 1.88
C GLY A 33 11.25 4.53 0.48
N TYR A 34 9.92 4.50 0.32
CA TYR A 34 9.29 4.38 -1.00
C TYR A 34 9.27 5.74 -1.70
N SER A 35 9.79 5.78 -2.92
CA SER A 35 9.71 6.95 -3.79
C SER A 35 8.35 7.02 -4.49
N GLN A 36 7.99 8.20 -5.02
CA GLN A 36 6.70 8.40 -5.69
C GLN A 36 6.47 7.47 -6.89
N ASP A 37 7.55 7.03 -7.55
CA ASP A 37 7.51 6.10 -8.69
C ASP A 37 7.56 4.62 -8.27
N SER A 38 7.60 4.32 -6.97
CA SER A 38 7.66 2.96 -6.43
C SER A 38 6.33 2.49 -5.84
N TRP A 39 5.24 3.24 -6.01
CA TRP A 39 3.91 2.85 -5.55
C TRP A 39 2.80 3.34 -6.48
N HIS A 40 1.65 2.69 -6.40
CA HIS A 40 0.44 3.02 -7.16
C HIS A 40 -0.79 2.99 -6.26
N GLN A 41 -1.71 3.92 -6.49
CA GLN A 41 -3.00 3.98 -5.79
C GLN A 41 -4.13 3.43 -6.66
N GLN A 42 -5.20 2.89 -6.05
CA GLN A 42 -6.41 2.41 -6.72
C GLN A 42 -6.14 1.36 -7.81
N VAL A 43 -5.30 0.37 -7.49
CA VAL A 43 -4.87 -0.66 -8.44
C VAL A 43 -5.96 -1.71 -8.64
N VAL A 44 -6.49 -1.79 -9.85
CA VAL A 44 -7.50 -2.80 -10.24
C VAL A 44 -6.81 -4.02 -10.84
N PHE A 45 -6.90 -5.17 -10.15
CA PHE A 45 -6.31 -6.43 -10.62
C PHE A 45 -7.30 -7.31 -11.40
N LYS A 46 -8.58 -7.21 -11.09
CA LYS A 46 -9.70 -7.86 -11.78
C LYS A 46 -10.99 -7.08 -11.48
N PRO A 47 -12.06 -7.25 -12.26
CA PRO A 47 -13.36 -6.67 -11.94
C PRO A 47 -13.79 -7.01 -10.50
N GLY A 48 -14.15 -6.00 -9.72
CA GLY A 48 -14.54 -6.15 -8.31
C GLY A 48 -13.39 -6.28 -7.31
N PHE A 49 -12.13 -6.12 -7.75
CA PHE A 49 -10.95 -6.17 -6.90
C PHE A 49 -10.08 -4.94 -7.15
N ARG A 50 -10.13 -4.00 -6.22
CA ARG A 50 -9.32 -2.79 -6.23
C ARG A 50 -8.58 -2.72 -4.90
N LEU A 51 -7.26 -2.57 -4.97
CA LEU A 51 -6.44 -2.27 -3.81
C LEU A 51 -6.27 -0.77 -3.68
N ASP A 52 -6.22 -0.28 -2.45
CA ASP A 52 -5.99 1.15 -2.23
C ASP A 52 -4.57 1.52 -2.60
N PHE A 53 -3.56 0.77 -2.15
CA PHE A 53 -2.17 0.96 -2.55
C PHE A 53 -1.39 -0.34 -2.75
N VAL A 54 -0.44 -0.28 -3.70
CA VAL A 54 0.64 -1.26 -3.83
C VAL A 54 1.96 -0.51 -3.94
N ALA A 55 2.96 -0.89 -3.14
CA ALA A 55 4.30 -0.32 -3.20
C ALA A 55 5.36 -1.42 -3.35
N PHE A 56 6.47 -1.11 -4.02
CA PHE A 56 7.54 -2.04 -4.35
C PHE A 56 8.90 -1.47 -3.96
N PHE A 57 9.77 -2.29 -3.37
CA PHE A 57 11.08 -1.83 -2.90
C PHE A 57 12.07 -1.47 -4.02
N LYS A 58 11.79 -1.85 -5.27
CA LYS A 58 12.58 -1.49 -6.45
C LYS A 58 11.66 -0.84 -7.48
N LYS A 59 12.20 0.15 -8.21
CA LYS A 59 11.53 0.78 -9.34
C LYS A 59 11.10 -0.28 -10.35
N ILE A 60 9.80 -0.39 -10.58
CA ILE A 60 9.26 -1.35 -11.54
C ILE A 60 9.58 -0.87 -12.95
N THR A 61 10.40 -1.63 -13.67
CA THR A 61 10.41 -1.61 -15.14
C THR A 61 9.67 -2.84 -15.64
N ARG A 62 9.19 -2.81 -16.89
CA ARG A 62 8.53 -3.97 -17.54
C ARG A 62 9.36 -5.24 -17.42
N SER A 63 10.69 -5.11 -17.49
CA SER A 63 11.67 -6.18 -17.31
C SER A 63 11.77 -6.75 -15.90
N THR A 64 11.48 -5.98 -14.84
CA THR A 64 11.52 -6.46 -13.45
C THR A 64 10.32 -7.33 -13.11
N ILE A 65 9.14 -7.02 -13.68
CA ILE A 65 7.92 -7.83 -13.52
C ILE A 65 8.09 -9.22 -14.13
N GLU A 66 8.82 -9.32 -15.25
CA GLU A 66 9.01 -10.57 -16.00
C GLU A 66 10.12 -11.48 -15.43
N GLN A 67 11.03 -10.96 -14.60
CA GLN A 67 12.19 -11.71 -14.11
C GLN A 67 12.20 -12.04 -12.62
N GLU A 68 11.45 -11.31 -11.78
CA GLU A 68 11.39 -11.61 -10.35
C GLU A 68 10.03 -12.18 -9.97
N SER A 69 9.98 -13.51 -9.84
CA SER A 69 8.85 -14.29 -9.32
C SER A 69 8.59 -14.07 -7.82
N SER A 70 9.32 -13.14 -7.17
CA SER A 70 9.19 -12.80 -5.75
C SER A 70 8.61 -11.40 -5.60
N PHE A 71 7.40 -11.31 -5.03
CA PHE A 71 6.76 -10.05 -4.70
C PHE A 71 7.48 -9.37 -3.53
N TYR A 72 8.48 -8.51 -3.81
CA TYR A 72 9.11 -7.63 -2.81
C TYR A 72 8.31 -6.32 -2.66
N GLY A 73 7.01 -6.44 -2.42
CA GLY A 73 6.09 -5.31 -2.30
C GLY A 73 5.21 -5.38 -1.06
N ILE A 74 4.59 -4.26 -0.73
CA ILE A 74 3.56 -4.15 0.30
C ILE A 74 2.23 -3.77 -0.34
N VAL A 75 1.14 -4.31 0.21
CA VAL A 75 -0.23 -3.88 -0.07
C VAL A 75 -0.71 -3.11 1.15
N ILE A 76 -1.31 -1.95 0.92
CA ILE A 76 -1.89 -1.13 1.99
C ILE A 76 -3.36 -0.90 1.64
N GLU A 77 -4.25 -1.24 2.58
CA GLU A 77 -5.67 -0.93 2.53
C GLU A 77 -5.94 0.16 3.57
N ALA A 78 -6.61 1.23 3.15
CA ALA A 78 -6.99 2.34 4.02
C ALA A 78 -8.44 2.14 4.50
N LYS A 79 -8.73 2.66 5.70
CA LYS A 79 -10.08 2.70 6.26
C LYS A 79 -10.33 4.04 6.91
N HIS A 80 -11.58 4.33 7.22
CA HIS A 80 -11.93 5.48 8.03
C HIS A 80 -11.23 5.40 9.40
N PRO A 81 -10.73 6.53 9.96
CA PRO A 81 -10.05 6.54 11.27
C PRO A 81 -10.90 6.08 12.47
N ASN A 82 -12.21 5.88 12.26
CA ASN A 82 -13.16 5.47 13.30
C ASN A 82 -13.66 4.03 13.07
N GLU A 83 -13.13 3.34 12.07
CA GLU A 83 -13.42 1.93 11.82
C GLU A 83 -12.41 1.05 12.53
N ASP A 84 -12.88 -0.11 12.99
CA ASP A 84 -12.00 -1.16 13.48
C ASP A 84 -11.32 -1.84 12.28
N VAL A 85 -9.99 -1.81 12.26
CA VAL A 85 -9.19 -2.42 11.19
C VAL A 85 -9.29 -3.95 11.20
N ASP A 86 -9.61 -4.56 12.35
CA ASP A 86 -9.69 -6.02 12.48
C ASP A 86 -10.84 -6.62 11.65
N ASP A 87 -11.93 -5.86 11.50
CA ASP A 87 -13.09 -6.23 10.67
C ASP A 87 -12.71 -6.42 9.18
N HIS A 88 -11.65 -5.76 8.73
CA HIS A 88 -11.21 -5.75 7.33
C HIS A 88 -10.06 -6.74 7.06
N THR A 89 -9.55 -7.42 8.09
CA THR A 89 -8.44 -8.39 7.95
C THR A 89 -8.79 -9.56 7.03
N LEU A 90 -10.05 -10.00 7.01
CA LEU A 90 -10.50 -11.07 6.12
C LEU A 90 -10.50 -10.64 4.65
N GLN A 91 -10.86 -9.38 4.36
CA GLN A 91 -10.80 -8.81 3.02
C GLN A 91 -9.35 -8.76 2.53
N LEU A 92 -8.44 -8.22 3.36
CA LEU A 92 -7.02 -8.16 3.04
C LEU A 92 -6.42 -9.56 2.82
N LYS A 93 -6.78 -10.55 3.65
CA LYS A 93 -6.35 -11.95 3.47
C LYS A 93 -6.83 -12.54 2.15
N LYS A 94 -8.07 -12.26 1.74
CA LYS A 94 -8.58 -12.68 0.42
C LYS A 94 -7.76 -12.03 -0.69
N TYR A 95 -7.44 -10.74 -0.53
CA TYR A 95 -6.65 -10.00 -1.50
C TYR A 95 -5.24 -10.57 -1.68
N LEU A 96 -4.54 -10.83 -0.58
CA LEU A 96 -3.23 -11.45 -0.61
C LEU A 96 -3.25 -12.87 -1.20
N LYS A 97 -4.26 -13.69 -0.87
CA LYS A 97 -4.40 -15.04 -1.46
C LYS A 97 -4.58 -14.98 -2.99
N GLU A 98 -5.38 -14.06 -3.49
CA GLU A 98 -5.61 -13.88 -4.93
C GLU A 98 -4.36 -13.38 -5.67
N LEU A 99 -3.55 -12.52 -5.03
CA LEU A 99 -2.28 -12.07 -5.57
C LEU A 99 -1.22 -13.18 -5.56
N MET A 100 -1.08 -13.90 -4.44
CA MET A 100 -0.07 -14.97 -4.28
C MET A 100 -0.43 -16.24 -5.07
N GLY A 101 -1.72 -16.56 -5.20
CA GLY A 101 -2.20 -17.70 -6.00
C GLY A 101 -1.95 -17.54 -7.51
N ARG A 102 -1.45 -16.37 -7.94
CA ARG A 102 -0.97 -16.10 -9.30
C ARG A 102 0.56 -16.24 -9.44
N SER A 103 1.30 -16.58 -8.38
CA SER A 103 2.70 -17.00 -8.47
C SER A 103 2.77 -18.46 -8.92
N VAL A 104 2.36 -18.70 -10.16
CA VAL A 104 2.62 -19.92 -10.92
C VAL A 104 2.85 -19.47 -12.35
N TYR A 105 4.12 -19.33 -12.72
CA TYR A 105 4.81 -19.90 -13.89
C TYR A 105 6.23 -19.33 -13.95
#